data_AF-A0A7C5IDI7-F1
#
_entry.id   AF-A0A7C5IDI7-F1
#
_cell.length_a   1.000
_cell.length_b   1.000
_cell.length_c   1.000
_cell.angle_alpha   90.00
_cell.angle_beta   90.00
_cell.angle_gamma   90.00
#
_symmetry.space_group_name_H-M   'P 1'
#
loop_
_entity.id
_entity.type
_entity.pdbx_description
1 polymer ?
#
loop_
_entity_poly.entity_id
_entity_poly.type
_entity_poly.pdbx_seq_one_letter_code
_entity_poly.pdbx_strand_id
1 'polypeptide(L)'
;DTCHVFAAGYDIRSRQGYEKTLSELDDLIGMDKLLAIHVNDSKGDLGCRADRHFHIGKGCIGLDAFRYLMNDPRLGGVPKIIETPKDSSARADRRNLLVLKMLAGGKA
;
A
#
# COMPACT_ATOMS: atom_id res chain seq x y z
N ASP A 1 6.08 2.40 3.37
CA ASP A 1 4.75 2.34 4.00
C ASP A 1 3.76 3.15 3.18
N THR A 2 2.67 2.55 2.71
CA THR A 2 1.70 3.24 1.84
C THR A 2 0.87 4.33 2.55
N CYS A 3 0.55 4.16 3.84
CA CYS A 3 -0.13 5.19 4.61
C CYS A 3 0.78 6.40 4.80
N HIS A 4 2.06 6.17 5.12
CA HIS A 4 3.02 7.27 5.35
C HIS A 4 3.32 8.04 4.06
N VAL A 5 3.52 7.31 2.95
CA VAL A 5 3.72 7.91 1.62
C VAL A 5 2.54 8.82 1.26
N PHE A 6 1.31 8.35 1.46
CA PHE A 6 0.11 9.16 1.23
C PHE A 6 0.00 10.35 2.19
N ALA A 7 0.22 10.13 3.49
CA ALA A 7 0.19 11.19 4.49
C ALA A 7 1.30 12.25 4.29
N ALA A 8 2.40 11.89 3.62
CA ALA A 8 3.48 12.81 3.24
C ALA A 8 3.18 13.63 1.97
N GLY A 9 2.13 13.28 1.22
CA GLY A 9 1.67 14.03 0.03
C GLY A 9 1.91 13.33 -1.30
N TYR A 10 2.39 12.10 -1.31
CA TYR A 10 2.51 11.31 -2.54
C TYR A 10 1.15 10.66 -2.87
N ASP A 11 0.45 11.23 -3.85
CA ASP A 11 -0.85 10.73 -4.26
C ASP A 11 -0.73 9.49 -5.15
N ILE A 12 -0.82 8.31 -4.53
CA ILE A 12 -0.75 7.01 -5.22
C ILE A 12 -2.11 6.47 -5.68
N ARG A 13 -3.20 7.25 -5.55
CA ARG A 13 -4.57 6.79 -5.83
C ARG A 13 -4.82 6.55 -7.33
N SER A 14 -4.14 7.32 -8.18
CA SER A 14 -4.19 7.16 -9.64
C SER A 14 -2.99 6.37 -10.15
N ARG A 15 -3.13 5.72 -11.30
CA ARG A 15 -2.00 5.00 -11.93
C ARG A 15 -0.83 5.94 -12.19
N GLN A 16 -1.08 7.16 -12.66
CA GLN A 16 -0.04 8.15 -12.94
C GLN A 16 0.71 8.55 -11.66
N GLY A 17 -0.01 8.82 -10.57
CA GLY A 17 0.61 9.21 -9.30
C GLY A 17 1.40 8.07 -8.65
N TYR A 18 0.91 6.84 -8.76
CA TYR A 18 1.63 5.63 -8.36
C TYR A 18 2.95 5.46 -9.13
N GLU A 19 2.92 5.54 -10.47
CA GLU A 19 4.15 5.43 -11.29
C GLU A 19 5.14 6.54 -10.99
N LYS A 20 4.66 7.78 -10.86
CA LYS A 20 5.49 8.92 -10.48
C LYS A 20 6.20 8.67 -9.14
N THR A 21 5.46 8.20 -8.14
CA THR A 21 6.01 7.91 -6.81
C THR A 21 7.11 6.83 -6.85
N LEU A 22 6.91 5.76 -7.62
CA LEU A 22 7.93 4.72 -7.78
C LEU A 22 9.14 5.18 -8.60
N SER A 23 8.93 5.98 -9.64
CA SER A 23 10.05 6.58 -10.39
C SER A 23 10.91 7.46 -9.49
N GLU A 24 10.29 8.33 -8.69
CA GLU A 24 11.03 9.18 -7.74
C GLU A 24 11.80 8.36 -6.69
N LEU A 25 11.23 7.24 -6.22
CA LEU A 25 11.93 6.32 -5.32
C LEU A 25 13.16 5.70 -6.00
N ASP A 26 13.02 5.23 -7.23
CA ASP A 26 14.12 4.61 -7.99
C ASP A 26 15.24 5.62 -8.28
N ASP A 27 14.87 6.82 -8.73
CA ASP A 27 15.81 7.89 -9.08
C ASP A 27 16.62 8.37 -7.87
N LEU A 28 15.99 8.46 -6.69
CA LEU A 28 16.63 9.01 -5.49
C LEU A 28 17.37 7.96 -4.65
N ILE A 29 16.82 6.75 -4.57
CA ILE A 29 17.29 5.73 -3.62
C ILE A 29 17.76 4.46 -4.35
N GLY A 30 17.07 4.08 -5.42
CA GLY A 30 17.24 2.82 -6.13
C GLY A 30 16.29 1.74 -5.63
N MET A 31 15.60 1.07 -6.56
CA MET A 31 14.65 -0.01 -6.24
C MET A 31 15.31 -1.25 -5.62
N ASP A 32 16.60 -1.46 -5.84
CA ASP A 32 17.39 -2.54 -5.23
C ASP A 32 17.47 -2.43 -3.69
N LYS A 33 17.26 -1.23 -3.15
CA LYS A 33 17.24 -0.96 -1.71
C LYS A 33 15.83 -1.06 -1.09
N LEU A 34 14.79 -1.28 -1.89
CA LEU A 34 13.43 -1.46 -1.39
C LEU A 34 13.24 -2.89 -0.85
N LEU A 35 13.58 -3.08 0.42
CA LEU A 35 13.58 -4.41 1.05
C LEU A 35 12.22 -4.86 1.60
N ALA A 36 11.30 -3.93 1.84
CA ALA A 36 9.97 -4.25 2.37
C ALA A 36 8.96 -3.14 2.04
N ILE A 37 7.70 -3.53 1.97
CA ILE A 37 6.56 -2.61 1.83
C ILE A 37 5.58 -2.89 2.96
N HIS A 38 5.29 -1.87 3.75
CA HIS A 38 4.14 -1.91 4.65
C HIS A 38 2.90 -1.41 3.90
N VAL A 39 1.87 -2.25 3.88
CA VAL A 39 0.67 -2.09 3.05
C VAL A 39 -0.50 -1.74 3.97
N ASN A 40 -0.72 -0.43 4.09
CA ASN A 40 -1.68 0.18 5.01
C ASN A 40 -2.52 1.21 4.25
N ASP A 41 -3.84 1.15 4.36
CA ASP A 41 -4.68 2.27 3.94
C ASP A 41 -4.55 3.42 4.93
N SER A 42 -4.95 4.62 4.55
CA SER A 42 -4.90 5.80 5.41
C SER A 42 -6.28 6.17 5.91
N LYS A 43 -6.42 6.39 7.22
CA LYS A 43 -7.63 7.01 7.78
C LYS A 43 -7.67 8.51 7.52
N GLY A 44 -6.52 9.16 7.32
CA GLY A 44 -6.39 10.58 7.04
C GLY A 44 -6.28 10.88 5.54
N ASP A 45 -6.59 12.12 5.16
CA ASP A 45 -6.50 12.60 3.78
C ASP A 45 -5.05 12.77 3.29
N LEU A 46 -4.89 12.98 1.99
CA LEU A 46 -3.60 13.22 1.34
C LEU A 46 -2.87 14.37 2.02
N GLY A 47 -1.59 14.17 2.36
CA GLY A 47 -0.78 15.22 2.97
C GLY A 47 -1.18 15.59 4.40
N CYS A 48 -2.02 14.79 5.08
CA CYS A 48 -2.46 15.08 6.45
C CYS A 48 -1.33 15.03 7.50
N ARG A 49 -0.17 14.47 7.16
CA ARG A 49 0.98 14.25 8.07
C ARG A 49 0.61 13.48 9.35
N ALA A 50 -0.44 12.67 9.29
CA ALA A 50 -0.88 11.82 10.38
C ALA A 50 -0.64 10.35 10.02
N ASP A 51 0.08 9.65 10.88
CA ASP A 51 0.24 8.21 10.81
C ASP A 51 -0.98 7.53 11.47
N ARG A 52 -2.00 7.27 10.65
CA ARG A 52 -3.26 6.63 11.07
C ARG A 52 -3.66 5.55 10.07
N HIS A 53 -3.14 4.36 10.26
CA HIS A 53 -3.44 3.19 9.43
C HIS A 53 -4.93 2.84 9.43
N PHE A 54 -5.39 2.31 8.29
CA PHE A 54 -6.74 1.81 8.13
C PHE A 54 -6.79 0.55 7.26
N HIS A 55 -7.95 -0.13 7.27
CA HIS A 55 -8.12 -1.38 6.53
C HIS A 55 -8.09 -1.15 5.02
N ILE A 56 -7.57 -2.14 4.27
CA ILE A 56 -7.34 -2.07 2.83
C ILE A 56 -8.63 -1.74 2.08
N GLY A 57 -8.62 -0.65 1.32
CA GLY A 57 -9.74 -0.18 0.51
C GLY A 57 -10.88 0.45 1.30
N LYS A 58 -10.66 0.73 2.59
CA LYS A 58 -11.65 1.39 3.46
C LYS A 58 -11.24 2.80 3.84
N GLY A 59 -10.01 3.22 3.52
CA GLY A 59 -9.47 4.53 3.82
C GLY A 59 -9.43 5.46 2.62
N CYS A 60 -8.70 6.56 2.76
CA CYS A 60 -8.59 7.61 1.76
C CYS A 60 -7.67 7.23 0.58
N ILE A 61 -6.88 6.15 0.67
CA ILE A 61 -6.07 5.65 -0.45
C ILE A 61 -6.95 4.84 -1.42
N GLY A 62 -7.80 3.96 -0.88
CA GLY A 62 -8.72 3.16 -1.70
C GLY A 62 -8.06 1.97 -2.42
N LEU A 63 -8.89 1.17 -3.11
CA LEU A 63 -8.48 -0.14 -3.67
C LEU A 63 -7.52 -0.05 -4.86
N ASP A 64 -7.56 1.02 -5.65
CA ASP A 64 -6.82 1.11 -6.91
C ASP A 64 -5.31 1.14 -6.70
N ALA A 65 -4.83 1.91 -5.72
CA ALA A 65 -3.41 1.94 -5.36
C ALA A 65 -2.88 0.54 -4.99
N PHE A 66 -3.66 -0.21 -4.19
CA PHE A 66 -3.30 -1.58 -3.80
C PHE A 66 -3.35 -2.53 -5.00
N ARG A 67 -4.26 -2.33 -5.96
CA ARG A 67 -4.26 -3.12 -7.20
C ARG A 67 -3.01 -2.85 -8.03
N TYR A 68 -2.56 -1.61 -8.14
CA TYR A 68 -1.32 -1.29 -8.84
C TYR A 68 -0.13 -1.95 -8.14
N LEU A 69 -0.01 -1.77 -6.82
CA LEU A 69 1.06 -2.32 -5.99
C LEU A 69 1.14 -3.85 -6.06
N MET A 70 0.00 -4.54 -5.93
CA MET A 70 -0.05 -6.00 -5.90
C MET A 70 0.24 -6.65 -7.25
N ASN A 71 0.10 -5.92 -8.35
CA ASN A 71 0.35 -6.41 -9.71
C ASN A 71 1.62 -5.80 -10.34
N ASP A 72 2.45 -5.10 -9.56
CA ASP A 72 3.67 -4.50 -10.08
C ASP A 72 4.81 -5.54 -10.17
N PRO A 73 5.29 -5.87 -11.37
CA PRO A 73 6.34 -6.87 -11.53
C PRO A 73 7.66 -6.46 -10.85
N ARG A 74 7.94 -5.15 -10.71
CA ARG A 74 9.13 -4.64 -10.01
C ARG A 74 9.14 -5.03 -8.54
N LEU A 75 7.95 -5.22 -7.96
CA LEU A 75 7.75 -5.48 -6.54
C LEU A 75 7.53 -6.96 -6.23
N GLY A 76 7.56 -7.86 -7.21
CA GLY A 76 7.17 -9.27 -7.04
C GLY A 76 7.90 -9.98 -5.89
N GLY A 77 9.21 -9.76 -5.76
CA GLY A 77 10.04 -10.35 -4.70
C GLY A 77 10.06 -9.59 -3.38
N VAL A 78 9.46 -8.40 -3.29
CA VAL A 78 9.52 -7.55 -2.10
C VAL A 78 8.46 -8.00 -1.07
N PRO A 79 8.83 -8.34 0.17
CA PRO A 79 7.87 -8.66 1.23
C PRO A 79 6.87 -7.54 1.48
N LYS A 80 5.61 -7.92 1.72
CA LYS A 80 4.47 -7.00 1.93
C LYS A 80 3.83 -7.29 3.29
N ILE A 81 3.86 -6.32 4.20
CA ILE A 81 3.48 -6.47 5.62
C ILE A 81 2.22 -5.66 5.90
N ILE A 82 1.25 -6.24 6.61
CA ILE A 82 -0.03 -5.59 6.96
C ILE A 82 0.02 -5.11 8.41
N GLU A 83 -0.08 -3.79 8.61
CA GLU A 83 -0.06 -3.13 9.92
C GLU A 83 -1.38 -2.37 10.19
N THR A 84 -2.44 -2.78 9.50
CA THR A 84 -3.79 -2.24 9.70
C THR A 84 -4.30 -2.50 11.12
N PRO A 85 -5.32 -1.76 11.61
CA PRO A 85 -5.89 -1.96 12.93
C PRO A 85 -6.21 -3.44 13.24
N LYS A 86 -5.87 -3.88 14.44
CA LYS A 86 -6.02 -5.28 14.86
C LYS A 86 -7.32 -5.50 15.62
N ASP A 87 -7.82 -6.72 15.56
CA ASP A 87 -8.83 -7.24 16.49
C ASP A 87 -8.23 -8.37 17.32
N SER A 88 -8.89 -8.75 18.41
CA SER A 88 -8.45 -9.81 19.33
C SER A 88 -8.38 -11.21 18.71
N SER A 89 -8.81 -11.39 17.46
CA SER A 89 -9.04 -12.68 16.82
C SER A 89 -8.30 -12.86 15.48
N ALA A 90 -7.40 -11.93 15.12
CA ALA A 90 -6.72 -11.87 13.82
C ALA A 90 -7.66 -11.87 12.59
N ARG A 91 -8.96 -11.59 12.77
CA ARG A 91 -9.93 -11.60 11.67
C ARG A 91 -9.68 -10.43 10.72
N ALA A 92 -9.32 -9.27 11.24
CA ALA A 92 -8.93 -8.10 10.47
C ALA A 92 -7.79 -8.42 9.50
N ASP A 93 -6.72 -9.06 9.97
CA ASP A 93 -5.57 -9.42 9.14
C ASP A 93 -5.94 -10.41 8.04
N ARG A 94 -6.72 -11.45 8.37
CA ARG A 94 -7.23 -12.40 7.37
C ARG A 94 -8.05 -11.70 6.31
N ARG A 95 -8.94 -10.77 6.69
CA ARG A 95 -9.76 -10.01 5.74
C ARG A 95 -8.91 -9.14 4.81
N ASN A 96 -7.97 -8.38 5.36
CA ASN A 96 -7.09 -7.52 4.54
C ASN A 96 -6.20 -8.35 3.61
N LEU A 97 -5.67 -9.47 4.10
CA LEU A 97 -4.88 -10.39 3.27
C LEU A 97 -5.71 -10.97 2.12
N LEU A 98 -6.96 -11.36 2.37
CA LEU A 98 -7.87 -11.84 1.32
C LEU A 98 -8.13 -10.76 0.27
N VAL A 99 -8.37 -9.50 0.68
CA VAL A 99 -8.52 -8.37 -0.25
C VAL A 99 -7.28 -8.20 -1.12
N LEU A 100 -6.08 -8.17 -0.53
CA LEU A 100 -4.83 -8.02 -1.29
C LEU A 100 -4.61 -9.19 -2.27
N LYS A 101 -4.90 -10.44 -1.86
CA LYS A 101 -4.84 -11.61 -2.74
C LYS A 101 -5.83 -11.54 -3.90
N MET A 102 -7.06 -11.08 -3.65
CA MET A 102 -8.04 -10.86 -4.71
C MET A 102 -7.58 -9.79 -5.71
N LEU A 103 -6.94 -8.72 -5.23
CA LEU A 103 -6.40 -7.67 -6.09
C LEU A 103 -5.20 -8.13 -6.92
N ALA A 104 -4.42 -9.11 -6.46
CA ALA A 104 -3.27 -9.67 -7.19
C ALA A 104 -3.63 -10.58 -8.37
N GLY A 105 -4.90 -10.62 -8.80
CA GLY A 105 -5.33 -11.39 -9.97
C GLY A 105 -5.55 -12.89 -9.75
N GLY A 106 -5.63 -13.34 -8.49
CA GLY A 106 -6.15 -14.65 -8.07
C GLY A 106 -5.88 -15.85 -9.01
N LYS A 107 -4.73 -16.51 -8.87
CA LYS A 107 -4.74 -17.98 -8.84
C LYS A 107 -4.66 -18.40 -7.38
N ALA A 108 -5.77 -18.94 -6.87
CA ALA A 108 -5.78 -19.72 -5.64
C ALA A 108 -4.94 -20.98 -5.83
#